data_AF-A8CF94-F1
#
_entry.id   AF-A8CF94-F1
#
_cell.length_a   1.000
_cell.length_b   1.000
_cell.length_c   1.000
_cell.angle_alpha   90.00
_cell.angle_beta   90.00
_cell.angle_gamma   90.00
#
_symmetry.space_group_name_H-M   'P 1'
#
loop_
_entity.id
_entity.type
_entity.pdbx_description
1 polymer ?
#
loop_
_entity_poly.entity_id
_entity_poly.type
_entity_poly.pdbx_seq_one_letter_code
_entity_poly.pdbx_strand_id
1 'polypeptide(L)'
;MSDTVRSVDDIEKWVLGAFQDLGLTVTDVDGDFFEAGGTSLTAIKLIAKVEERFGEDTLPPDDLFATGGVRDVAATIRRNSQARGEGLDV
;
A
#
# COMPACT_ATOMS: atom_id res chain seq x y z
N MET A 1 -9.96 -17.58 -12.58
CA MET A 1 -10.32 -16.56 -11.56
C MET A 1 -9.26 -15.47 -11.61
N SER A 2 -9.12 -14.84 -12.78
CA SER A 2 -8.05 -13.88 -13.10
C SER A 2 -8.71 -12.51 -13.31
N ASP A 3 -8.31 -11.51 -12.52
CA ASP A 3 -8.29 -10.05 -12.78
C ASP A 3 -8.45 -9.18 -11.52
N THR A 4 -8.76 -9.75 -10.36
CA THR A 4 -8.93 -9.01 -9.08
C THR A 4 -7.61 -8.48 -8.46
N VAL A 5 -6.48 -8.50 -9.17
CA VAL A 5 -5.22 -7.90 -8.69
C VAL A 5 -4.92 -6.58 -9.39
N ARG A 6 -5.75 -6.16 -10.35
CA ARG A 6 -5.46 -4.99 -11.23
C ARG A 6 -6.29 -3.73 -10.96
N SER A 7 -7.39 -3.79 -10.20
CA SER A 7 -8.15 -2.57 -9.87
C SER A 7 -7.56 -1.83 -8.68
N VAL A 8 -7.69 -0.49 -8.67
CA VAL A 8 -7.32 0.33 -7.51
C VAL A 8 -8.11 -0.07 -6.26
N ASP A 9 -9.39 -0.44 -6.42
CA ASP A 9 -10.25 -0.88 -5.30
C ASP A 9 -9.74 -2.16 -4.63
N ASP A 10 -9.09 -3.05 -5.39
CA ASP A 10 -8.55 -4.29 -4.85
C ASP A 10 -7.26 -4.03 -4.05
N ILE A 11 -6.45 -3.05 -4.50
CA ILE A 11 -5.28 -2.59 -3.78
C ILE A 11 -5.72 -1.86 -2.50
N GLU A 12 -6.73 -0.99 -2.57
CA GLU A 12 -7.29 -0.31 -1.39
C GLU A 12 -7.77 -1.30 -0.32
N LYS A 13 -8.53 -2.33 -0.71
CA LYS A 13 -8.96 -3.40 0.22
C LYS A 13 -7.78 -4.15 0.82
N TRP A 14 -6.74 -4.40 0.04
CA TRP A 14 -5.54 -5.04 0.55
C TRP A 14 -4.81 -4.13 1.55
N VAL A 15 -4.67 -2.84 1.25
CA VAL A 15 -4.05 -1.85 2.15
C VAL A 15 -4.81 -1.76 3.47
N LEU A 16 -6.15 -1.72 3.42
CA LEU A 16 -6.99 -1.78 4.62
C LEU A 16 -6.72 -3.01 5.47
N GLY A 17 -6.70 -4.20 4.84
CA GLY A 17 -6.37 -5.44 5.55
C GLY A 17 -4.96 -5.42 6.15
N ALA A 18 -3.99 -4.88 5.41
CA ALA A 18 -2.62 -4.75 5.89
C ALA A 18 -2.52 -3.82 7.11
N PHE A 19 -3.28 -2.72 7.16
CA PHE A 19 -3.33 -1.82 8.30
C PHE A 19 -3.94 -2.52 9.52
N GLN A 20 -5.05 -3.23 9.33
CA GLN A 20 -5.72 -4.00 10.39
C GLN A 20 -4.85 -5.11 10.95
N ASP A 21 -4.12 -5.85 10.09
CA ASP A 21 -3.14 -6.86 10.50
C ASP A 21 -2.01 -6.28 11.37
N LEU A 22 -1.71 -4.99 11.19
CA LEU A 22 -0.70 -4.27 11.97
C LEU A 22 -1.28 -3.67 13.27
N GLY A 23 -2.56 -3.93 13.56
CA GLY A 23 -3.26 -3.47 14.76
C GLY A 23 -3.80 -2.05 14.66
N LEU A 24 -3.88 -1.48 13.45
CA LEU A 24 -4.43 -0.14 13.24
C LEU A 24 -5.95 -0.19 13.14
N THR A 25 -6.61 0.79 13.77
CA THR A 25 -8.08 0.87 13.77
C THR A 25 -8.58 1.67 12.57
N VAL A 26 -8.41 1.13 11.36
CA VAL A 26 -8.94 1.72 10.12
C VAL A 26 -10.14 0.95 9.61
N THR A 27 -11.25 1.65 9.37
CA THR A 27 -12.55 1.04 9.02
C THR A 27 -12.91 1.16 7.55
N ASP A 28 -12.34 2.12 6.83
CA ASP A 28 -12.67 2.41 5.44
C ASP A 28 -11.51 3.10 4.71
N VAL A 29 -11.66 3.24 3.39
CA VAL A 29 -10.65 3.79 2.48
C VAL A 29 -10.35 5.27 2.69
N ASP A 30 -11.16 6.01 3.45
CA ASP A 30 -10.89 7.40 3.81
C ASP A 30 -9.93 7.51 5.02
N GLY A 31 -9.60 6.38 5.67
CA GLY A 31 -8.73 6.36 6.84
C GLY A 31 -7.24 6.57 6.52
N ASP A 32 -6.53 7.04 7.55
CA ASP A 32 -5.10 7.35 7.52
C ASP A 32 -4.29 6.46 8.47
N PHE A 33 -3.11 6.05 8.02
CA PHE A 33 -2.19 5.20 8.75
C PHE A 33 -1.77 5.77 10.11
N PHE A 34 -1.44 7.07 10.17
CA PHE A 34 -0.95 7.73 11.37
C PHE A 34 -2.09 8.13 12.30
N GLU A 35 -3.22 8.58 11.76
CA GLU A 35 -4.43 8.85 12.55
C GLU A 35 -4.93 7.60 13.27
N ALA A 36 -4.75 6.42 12.66
CA ALA A 36 -5.12 5.14 13.24
C ALA A 36 -4.12 4.56 14.26
N GLY A 37 -3.08 5.31 14.62
CA GLY A 37 -2.06 4.92 15.59
C GLY A 37 -0.80 4.31 14.99
N GLY A 38 -0.56 4.50 13.69
CA GLY A 38 0.64 4.08 13.00
C GLY A 38 1.91 4.66 13.61
N THR A 39 2.95 3.83 13.69
CA THR A 39 4.27 4.17 14.21
C THR A 39 5.34 3.82 13.18
N SER A 40 6.59 4.25 13.41
CA SER A 40 7.72 3.86 12.56
C SER A 40 7.89 2.33 12.45
N LEU A 41 7.64 1.59 13.53
CA LEU A 41 7.76 0.12 13.51
C LEU A 41 6.66 -0.53 12.66
N THR A 42 5.42 -0.06 12.75
CA THR A 42 4.34 -0.56 11.89
C THR A 42 4.53 -0.11 10.45
N ALA A 43 5.13 1.06 10.21
CA ALA A 43 5.44 1.56 8.87
C ALA A 43 6.47 0.67 8.17
N ILE A 44 7.56 0.31 8.87
CA ILE A 44 8.56 -0.64 8.36
C ILE A 44 7.91 -1.99 8.01
N LYS A 45 7.03 -2.50 8.88
CA LYS A 45 6.32 -3.76 8.63
C LYS A 45 5.36 -3.66 7.43
N LEU A 46 4.69 -2.53 7.27
CA LEU A 46 3.81 -2.27 6.13
C LEU A 46 4.61 -2.27 4.83
N ILE A 47 5.72 -1.54 4.79
CA ILE A 47 6.59 -1.43 3.61
C ILE A 47 7.09 -2.83 3.21
N ALA A 48 7.60 -3.63 4.17
CA ALA A 48 8.02 -5.00 3.89
C ALA A 48 6.89 -5.86 3.30
N LYS A 49 5.67 -5.78 3.86
CA LYS A 49 4.50 -6.51 3.31
C LYS A 49 4.13 -6.06 1.90
N VAL A 50 4.27 -4.77 1.60
CA VAL A 50 4.03 -4.22 0.26
C VAL A 50 5.08 -4.74 -0.71
N GLU A 51 6.35 -4.73 -0.31
CA GLU A 51 7.46 -5.20 -1.14
C GLU A 51 7.35 -6.69 -1.45
N GLU A 52 6.98 -7.51 -0.46
CA GLU A 52 6.74 -8.95 -0.64
C GLU A 52 5.63 -9.23 -1.66
N ARG A 53 4.60 -8.38 -1.73
CA ARG A 53 3.41 -8.61 -2.57
C ARG A 53 3.49 -7.96 -3.95
N PHE A 54 3.99 -6.73 -4.02
CA PHE A 54 3.95 -5.89 -5.21
C PHE A 54 5.35 -5.61 -5.78
N GLY A 55 6.41 -5.97 -5.04
CA GLY A 55 7.81 -5.84 -5.41
C GLY A 55 8.55 -4.72 -4.67
N GLU A 56 9.87 -4.81 -4.66
CA GLU A 56 10.76 -3.83 -4.01
C GLU A 56 10.49 -2.39 -4.46
N ASP A 57 10.72 -1.44 -3.56
CA ASP A 57 10.54 0.01 -3.75
C ASP A 57 9.12 0.44 -4.18
N THR A 58 8.13 -0.43 -4.04
CA THR A 58 6.74 -0.12 -4.48
C THR A 58 6.08 0.93 -3.58
N LEU A 59 6.41 0.97 -2.29
CA LEU A 59 5.95 2.01 -1.36
C LEU A 59 7.16 2.66 -0.67
N PRO A 60 7.68 3.76 -1.22
CA PRO A 60 8.73 4.53 -0.58
C PRO A 60 8.30 5.05 0.80
N PRO A 61 9.18 5.05 1.82
CA PRO A 61 8.86 5.62 3.13
C PRO A 61 8.37 7.06 3.04
N ASP A 62 9.01 7.89 2.21
CA ASP A 62 8.67 9.31 2.06
C ASP A 62 7.22 9.50 1.57
N ASP A 63 6.75 8.66 0.64
CA ASP A 63 5.38 8.70 0.14
C ASP A 63 4.36 8.29 1.23
N LEU A 64 4.70 7.26 2.01
CA LEU A 64 3.88 6.83 3.14
C LEU A 64 3.76 7.96 4.19
N PHE A 65 4.87 8.60 4.57
CA PHE A 65 4.88 9.70 5.55
C PHE A 65 4.22 10.99 5.04
N ALA A 66 4.21 11.22 3.73
CA ALA A 66 3.61 12.42 3.16
C ALA A 66 2.08 12.39 3.14
N THR A 67 1.48 11.21 2.95
CA THR A 67 0.02 11.09 2.71
C THR A 67 -0.70 10.19 3.70
N GLY A 68 -0.11 9.05 4.08
CA GLY A 68 -0.64 8.08 5.06
C GLY A 68 -2.00 7.44 4.76
N GLY A 69 -2.81 8.06 3.90
CA GLY A 69 -4.16 7.65 3.53
C GLY A 69 -4.19 6.36 2.73
N VAL A 70 -5.21 5.54 2.97
CA VAL A 70 -5.39 4.24 2.29
C VAL A 70 -5.43 4.40 0.77
N ARG A 71 -6.17 5.39 0.25
CA ARG A 71 -6.25 5.66 -1.19
C ARG A 71 -4.92 6.11 -1.79
N ASP A 72 -4.18 6.97 -1.08
CA ASP A 72 -2.90 7.49 -1.56
C ASP A 72 -1.83 6.41 -1.57
N VAL A 73 -1.80 5.57 -0.54
CA VAL A 73 -0.94 4.38 -0.47
C VAL A 73 -1.29 3.41 -1.61
N ALA A 74 -2.58 3.13 -1.83
CA ALA A 74 -3.01 2.24 -2.92
C ALA A 74 -2.66 2.80 -4.31
N ALA A 75 -2.83 4.10 -4.52
CA ALA A 75 -2.46 4.78 -5.76
C ALA A 75 -0.94 4.72 -6.00
N THR A 76 -0.13 4.89 -4.95
CA THR A 76 1.32 4.79 -5.01
C THR A 76 1.76 3.38 -5.38
N ILE A 77 1.20 2.36 -4.72
CA ILE A 77 1.46 0.95 -5.03
C ILE A 77 1.11 0.64 -6.49
N ARG A 78 -0.06 1.08 -6.95
CA ARG A 78 -0.50 0.86 -8.34
C ARG A 78 0.45 1.50 -9.35
N ARG A 79 0.81 2.77 -9.13
CA ARG A 79 1.69 3.53 -10.03
C ARG A 79 3.07 2.86 -10.14
N ASN A 80 3.67 2.51 -9.00
CA ASN A 80 5.03 1.99 -8.96
C ASN A 80 5.11 0.52 -9.44
N SER A 81 4.08 -0.28 -9.17
CA SER A 81 3.99 -1.65 -9.70
C SER A 81 3.78 -1.69 -11.22
N GLN A 82 3.04 -0.74 -11.80
CA GLN A 82 2.84 -0.62 -13.25
C GLN A 82 4.10 -0.18 -13.98
N ALA A 83 4.81 0.84 -13.46
CA ALA A 83 6.04 1.35 -14.06
C ALA A 83 7.12 0.25 -14.22
N ARG A 84 7.12 -0.76 -13.35
CA ARG A 84 8.03 -1.91 -13.43
C ARG A 84 7.59 -2.94 -14.47
N GLY A 85 6.28 -3.12 -14.66
CA GLY A 85 5.73 -4.02 -15.67
C GLY A 85 5.95 -3.55 -17.11
N GLU A 86 6.07 -2.24 -17.32
CA GLU A 86 6.30 -1.63 -18.64
C GLU A 86 7.81 -1.49 -18.99
N GLY A 87 8.70 -1.82 -18.07
CA GLY A 87 10.16 -1.63 -18.20
C GLY A 87 10.96 -2.84 -18.67
N LEU A 88 10.33 -3.99 -18.94
CA LEU A 88 11.00 -5.24 -19.32
C LEU A 88 10.56 -5.75 -20.70
N ASP A 89 10.39 -4.83 -21.66
CA ASP A 89 10.18 -5.15 -23.08
C ASP A 89 11.29 -4.50 -23.93
N VAL A 90 12.55 -4.94 -23.79
CA VAL A 90 13.67 -4.59 -24.69
C VAL A 90 14.60 -5.76 -24.97
#